data_AF-A0A7Y2ENH2-F1
#
_entry.id   AF-A0A7Y2ENH2-F1
#
_cell.length_a   1.000
_cell.length_b   1.000
_cell.length_c   1.000
_cell.angle_alpha   90.00
_cell.angle_beta   90.00
_cell.angle_gamma   90.00
#
_symmetry.space_group_name_H-M   'P 1'
#
loop_
_entity.id
_entity.type
_entity.pdbx_description
1 polymer ?
#
loop_
_entity_poly.entity_id
_entity_poly.type
_entity_poly.pdbx_seq_one_letter_code
_entity_poly.pdbx_strand_id
1 'polypeptide(L)'
;VRTAILCQSREEATLAREVQAMRNRMRGHLLPDEQGKDGEFHLKQGSGGIVDIEFMVQYAVLAWSHREPELARWSDNVRILETLGRKGLFEQQECEALTEAYLAYRSAAHQLSLQQQPGVVPADRFAAQRAQVSDKWRQLFAPYPLDPESVENATEQ
;
A
#
# COMPACT_ATOMS: atom_id res chain seq x y z
N VAL A 1 -21.04 -4.16 13.38
CA VAL A 1 -21.06 -3.10 12.34
C VAL A 1 -19.85 -3.19 11.40
N ARG A 2 -18.59 -3.07 11.87
CA ARG A 2 -17.37 -3.12 11.02
C ARG A 2 -17.30 -4.32 10.06
N THR A 3 -17.37 -5.54 10.58
CA THR A 3 -17.26 -6.77 9.77
C THR A 3 -18.33 -6.84 8.68
N ALA A 4 -19.56 -6.41 8.96
CA ALA A 4 -20.64 -6.40 7.98
C ALA A 4 -20.36 -5.47 6.79
N ILE A 5 -19.67 -4.35 7.01
CA ILE A 5 -19.26 -3.41 5.94
C ILE A 5 -18.08 -3.98 5.14
N LEU A 6 -17.09 -4.56 5.83
CA LEU A 6 -15.89 -5.11 5.18
C LEU A 6 -16.23 -6.33 4.32
N CYS A 7 -17.15 -7.19 4.77
CA CYS A 7 -17.56 -8.41 4.07
C CYS A 7 -18.63 -8.19 2.97
N GLN A 8 -18.93 -6.95 2.59
CA GLN A 8 -19.76 -6.68 1.41
C GLN A 8 -19.02 -7.11 0.14
N SER A 9 -19.75 -7.74 -0.79
CA SER A 9 -19.21 -8.09 -2.10
C SER A 9 -18.94 -6.81 -2.91
N ARG A 10 -17.75 -6.73 -3.52
CA ARG A 10 -17.32 -5.64 -4.39
C ARG A 10 -16.76 -6.21 -5.68
N GLU A 11 -16.91 -5.47 -6.77
CA GLU A 11 -16.28 -5.79 -8.04
C GLU A 11 -14.79 -5.38 -7.95
N GLU A 12 -13.89 -6.35 -8.15
CA GLU A 12 -12.46 -6.18 -7.87
C GLU A 12 -11.81 -5.14 -8.79
N ALA A 13 -12.18 -5.08 -10.07
CA ALA A 13 -11.58 -4.15 -11.02
C ALA A 13 -11.95 -2.69 -10.73
N THR A 14 -13.19 -2.42 -10.34
CA THR A 14 -13.67 -1.10 -9.94
C THR A 14 -12.97 -0.66 -8.65
N LEU A 15 -12.98 -1.53 -7.63
CA LEU A 15 -12.28 -1.23 -6.36
C LEU A 15 -10.78 -1.00 -6.57
N ALA A 16 -10.12 -1.83 -7.38
CA ALA A 16 -8.70 -1.68 -7.69
C ALA A 16 -8.38 -0.35 -8.37
N ARG A 17 -9.21 0.07 -9.33
CA ARG A 17 -9.05 1.37 -10.01
C ARG A 17 -9.27 2.54 -9.05
N GLU A 18 -10.29 2.49 -8.20
CA GLU A 18 -10.54 3.51 -7.17
C GLU A 18 -9.38 3.64 -6.18
N VAL A 19 -8.87 2.51 -5.68
CA VAL A 19 -7.72 2.47 -4.75
C VAL A 19 -6.46 3.05 -5.40
N GLN A 20 -6.16 2.67 -6.64
CA GLN A 20 -5.01 3.19 -7.39
C GLN A 20 -5.15 4.69 -7.68
N ALA A 21 -6.33 5.16 -8.13
CA ALA A 21 -6.59 6.57 -8.42
C ALA A 21 -6.46 7.42 -7.16
N MET A 22 -7.04 6.97 -6.04
CA MET A 22 -6.90 7.63 -4.74
C MET A 22 -5.44 7.69 -4.32
N ARG A 23 -4.69 6.60 -4.47
CA ARG A 23 -3.27 6.57 -4.08
C ARG A 23 -2.43 7.54 -4.90
N ASN A 24 -2.63 7.56 -6.22
CA ASN A 24 -1.90 8.43 -7.13
C ASN A 24 -2.19 9.91 -6.84
N ARG A 25 -3.46 10.27 -6.59
CA ARG A 25 -3.85 11.62 -6.18
C ARG A 25 -3.17 12.02 -4.88
N MET A 26 -3.23 11.17 -3.85
CA MET A 26 -2.58 11.43 -2.56
C MET A 26 -1.07 11.61 -2.71
N ARG A 27 -0.40 10.78 -3.51
CA ARG A 27 1.04 10.92 -3.75
C ARG A 27 1.37 12.25 -4.42
N GLY A 28 0.62 12.65 -5.45
CA GLY A 28 0.81 13.93 -6.14
C GLY A 28 0.65 15.16 -5.24
N HIS A 29 -0.28 15.13 -4.27
CA HIS A 29 -0.43 16.25 -3.31
C HIS A 29 0.62 16.26 -2.20
N LEU A 30 1.03 15.08 -1.71
CA LEU A 30 1.92 14.97 -0.55
C LEU A 30 3.39 14.99 -0.92
N LEU A 31 3.73 14.64 -2.16
CA LEU A 31 5.07 14.65 -2.74
C LEU A 31 5.06 15.31 -4.13
N PRO A 32 4.71 16.60 -4.24
CA PRO A 32 4.66 17.29 -5.54
C PRO A 32 6.04 17.32 -6.24
N ASP A 33 7.13 17.24 -5.46
CA ASP A 33 8.52 17.37 -5.95
C ASP A 33 9.27 16.02 -6.07
N GLU A 34 8.61 14.86 -5.92
CA GLU A 34 9.31 13.54 -6.03
C GLU A 34 9.89 13.29 -7.43
N GLN A 35 9.49 14.09 -8.43
CA GLN A 35 9.97 14.00 -9.81
C GLN A 35 11.38 14.60 -10.03
N GLY A 36 12.09 15.03 -8.98
CA GLY A 36 13.36 15.74 -9.14
C GLY A 36 14.44 15.58 -8.06
N LYS A 37 14.29 14.64 -7.11
CA LYS A 37 15.33 14.36 -6.10
C LYS A 37 15.87 12.95 -6.22
N ASP A 38 16.70 12.74 -7.24
CA ASP A 38 17.51 11.54 -7.37
C ASP A 38 18.29 11.30 -6.06
N GLY A 39 18.04 10.16 -5.40
CA GLY A 39 18.78 9.74 -4.21
C GLY A 39 18.03 9.80 -2.87
N GLU A 40 16.78 10.27 -2.82
CA GLU A 40 15.95 10.25 -1.60
C GLU A 40 14.82 9.19 -1.67
N PHE A 41 14.43 8.68 -0.50
CA PHE A 41 13.26 7.82 -0.32
C PHE A 41 12.39 8.32 0.83
N HIS A 42 11.15 8.72 0.49
CA HIS A 42 10.12 9.09 1.45
C HIS A 42 9.47 7.83 2.05
N LEU A 43 9.87 7.47 3.28
CA LEU A 43 9.47 6.21 3.94
C LEU A 43 7.96 5.96 3.97
N LYS A 44 7.17 7.03 4.11
CA LYS A 44 5.71 6.95 4.15
C LYS A 44 5.08 7.05 2.76
N GLN A 45 5.36 8.17 2.08
CA GLN A 45 4.60 8.61 0.93
C GLN A 45 5.21 8.20 -0.42
N GLY A 46 6.47 7.79 -0.43
CA GLY A 46 7.16 7.41 -1.65
C GLY A 46 6.65 6.08 -2.22
N SER A 47 6.91 5.86 -3.50
CA SER A 47 6.59 4.58 -4.15
C SER A 47 7.39 3.44 -3.50
N GLY A 48 6.68 2.37 -3.10
CA GLY A 48 7.23 1.28 -2.31
C GLY A 48 7.32 1.57 -0.80
N GLY A 49 6.71 2.67 -0.33
CA GLY A 49 6.68 3.09 1.07
C GLY A 49 5.53 2.50 1.89
N ILE A 50 5.41 2.94 3.15
CA ILE A 50 4.41 2.45 4.11
C ILE A 50 2.98 2.55 3.56
N VAL A 51 2.64 3.67 2.93
CA VAL A 51 1.27 3.92 2.47
C VAL A 51 0.89 2.99 1.33
N ASP A 52 1.84 2.56 0.49
CA ASP A 52 1.57 1.57 -0.56
C ASP A 52 1.21 0.21 0.06
N ILE A 53 1.90 -0.20 1.13
CA ILE A 53 1.58 -1.43 1.89
C ILE A 53 0.18 -1.33 2.52
N GLU A 54 -0.14 -0.20 3.14
CA GLU A 54 -1.46 0.07 3.73
C GLU A 54 -2.57 -0.05 2.69
N PHE A 55 -2.38 0.51 1.50
CA PHE A 55 -3.36 0.46 0.41
C PHE A 55 -3.55 -0.96 -0.13
N MET A 56 -2.47 -1.74 -0.31
CA MET A 56 -2.57 -3.15 -0.73
C MET A 56 -3.36 -3.98 0.29
N VAL A 57 -3.07 -3.80 1.58
CA VAL A 57 -3.77 -4.47 2.68
C VAL A 57 -5.25 -4.07 2.72
N GLN A 58 -5.56 -2.78 2.61
CA GLN A 58 -6.94 -2.28 2.60
C GLN A 58 -7.73 -2.78 1.39
N TYR A 59 -7.12 -2.77 0.20
CA TYR A 59 -7.69 -3.38 -0.99
C TYR A 59 -8.05 -4.85 -0.73
N ALA A 60 -7.08 -5.65 -0.25
CA ALA A 60 -7.28 -7.08 -0.03
C ALA A 60 -8.42 -7.35 0.97
N VAL A 61 -8.51 -6.57 2.04
CA VAL A 61 -9.64 -6.66 3.00
C VAL A 61 -10.96 -6.36 2.29
N LEU A 62 -11.07 -5.26 1.54
CA LEU A 62 -12.32 -4.85 0.90
C LEU A 62 -12.75 -5.77 -0.26
N ALA A 63 -11.78 -6.30 -1.00
CA ALA A 63 -12.00 -7.18 -2.14
C ALA A 63 -12.39 -8.60 -1.69
N TRP A 64 -11.75 -9.12 -0.64
CA TRP A 64 -11.79 -10.55 -0.35
C TRP A 64 -12.44 -10.91 0.98
N SER A 65 -12.74 -9.97 1.88
CA SER A 65 -13.40 -10.32 3.16
C SER A 65 -14.80 -10.93 3.00
N HIS A 66 -15.47 -10.73 1.86
CA HIS A 66 -16.74 -11.40 1.56
C HIS A 66 -16.58 -12.93 1.46
N ARG A 67 -15.48 -13.40 0.85
CA ARG A 67 -15.14 -14.83 0.69
C ARG A 67 -14.24 -15.36 1.81
N GLU A 68 -13.42 -14.49 2.40
CA GLU A 68 -12.49 -14.80 3.49
C GLU A 68 -12.70 -13.87 4.70
N PRO A 69 -13.74 -14.09 5.53
CA PRO A 69 -14.09 -13.20 6.64
C PRO A 69 -12.99 -13.00 7.69
N GLU A 70 -12.00 -13.88 7.73
CA GLU A 70 -10.86 -13.77 8.65
C GLU A 70 -10.00 -12.53 8.36
N LEU A 71 -10.00 -12.02 7.13
CA LEU A 71 -9.34 -10.75 6.77
C LEU A 71 -9.95 -9.55 7.51
N ALA A 72 -11.24 -9.61 7.85
CA ALA A 72 -11.93 -8.56 8.60
C ALA A 72 -11.72 -8.68 10.12
N ARG A 73 -11.03 -9.71 10.62
CA ARG A 73 -10.83 -9.95 12.06
C ARG A 73 -9.94 -8.89 12.70
N TRP A 74 -8.86 -8.51 12.01
CA TRP A 74 -7.84 -7.59 12.52
C TRP A 74 -7.90 -6.25 11.79
N SER A 75 -7.25 -5.25 12.36
CA SER A 75 -7.18 -3.90 11.79
C SER A 75 -5.75 -3.39 11.57
N ASP A 76 -4.73 -4.12 12.02
CA ASP A 76 -3.34 -3.80 11.77
C ASP A 76 -2.78 -4.62 10.60
N ASN A 77 -1.87 -3.99 9.86
CA ASN A 77 -1.33 -4.54 8.62
C ASN A 77 -0.60 -5.88 8.82
N VAL A 78 0.12 -6.06 9.93
CA VAL A 78 0.94 -7.26 10.17
C VAL A 78 0.04 -8.50 10.25
N ARG A 79 -0.99 -8.47 11.11
CA ARG A 79 -1.90 -9.63 11.24
C ARG A 79 -2.77 -9.85 10.00
N ILE A 80 -3.03 -8.80 9.22
CA ILE A 80 -3.73 -8.96 7.94
C ILE A 80 -2.80 -9.62 6.91
N LEU A 81 -1.53 -9.20 6.80
CA LEU A 81 -0.53 -9.84 5.92
C LEU A 81 -0.30 -11.31 6.29
N GLU A 82 -0.18 -11.63 7.58
CA GLU A 82 -0.12 -13.03 8.05
C GLU A 82 -1.37 -13.83 7.60
N THR A 83 -2.54 -13.22 7.67
CA THR A 83 -3.78 -13.86 7.23
C THR A 83 -3.80 -14.05 5.72
N LEU A 84 -3.34 -13.07 4.94
CA LEU A 84 -3.23 -13.17 3.49
C LEU A 84 -2.31 -14.32 3.06
N GLY A 85 -1.16 -14.47 3.72
CA GLY A 85 -0.21 -15.55 3.43
C GLY A 85 -0.76 -16.93 3.81
N ARG A 86 -1.30 -17.06 5.04
CA ARG A 86 -1.91 -18.30 5.53
C ARG A 86 -3.12 -18.77 4.70
N LYS A 87 -3.85 -17.85 4.08
CA LYS A 87 -4.98 -18.16 3.18
C LYS A 87 -4.56 -18.39 1.73
N GLY A 88 -3.28 -18.22 1.40
CA GLY A 88 -2.77 -18.35 0.04
C GLY A 88 -3.29 -17.27 -0.92
N LEU A 89 -3.74 -16.13 -0.39
CA LEU A 89 -4.20 -15.00 -1.21
C LEU A 89 -3.02 -14.21 -1.77
N PHE A 90 -1.95 -14.09 -0.98
CA PHE A 90 -0.60 -13.69 -1.41
C PHE A 90 0.36 -14.85 -1.16
N GLU A 91 1.52 -14.86 -1.82
CA GLU A 91 2.54 -15.83 -1.47
C GLU A 91 3.09 -15.54 -0.07
N GLN A 92 3.39 -16.58 0.69
CA GLN A 92 3.84 -16.44 2.08
C GLN A 92 5.11 -15.59 2.19
N GLN A 93 6.06 -15.78 1.27
CA GLN A 93 7.33 -15.03 1.22
C GLN A 93 7.11 -13.54 0.94
N GLU A 94 6.12 -13.20 0.10
CA GLU A 94 5.76 -11.80 -0.17
C GLU A 94 5.16 -11.13 1.07
N CYS A 95 4.29 -11.84 1.81
CA CYS A 95 3.74 -11.31 3.06
C CYS A 95 4.82 -11.06 4.11
N GLU A 96 5.80 -11.96 4.22
CA GLU A 96 6.96 -11.80 5.10
C GLU A 96 7.80 -10.58 4.70
N ALA A 97 8.13 -10.45 3.41
CA ALA A 97 8.87 -9.30 2.87
C ALA A 97 8.14 -7.97 3.11
N LEU A 98 6.83 -7.91 2.86
CA LEU A 98 6.01 -6.72 3.12
C LEU A 98 5.96 -6.38 4.62
N THR A 99 5.89 -7.40 5.49
CA THR A 99 5.90 -7.22 6.94
C THR A 99 7.23 -6.65 7.42
N GLU A 100 8.35 -7.20 6.95
CA GLU A 100 9.69 -6.72 7.25
C GLU A 100 9.87 -5.26 6.81
N ALA A 101 9.51 -4.95 5.56
CA ALA A 101 9.56 -3.60 5.01
C ALA A 101 8.73 -2.61 5.85
N TYR A 102 7.48 -2.97 6.18
CA TYR A 102 6.59 -2.14 6.97
C TYR A 102 7.16 -1.83 8.37
N LEU A 103 7.69 -2.84 9.06
CA LEU A 103 8.30 -2.68 10.38
C LEU A 103 9.57 -1.83 10.32
N ALA A 104 10.45 -2.08 9.34
CA ALA A 104 11.67 -1.32 9.13
C ALA A 104 11.38 0.16 8.86
N TYR A 105 10.44 0.46 7.96
CA TYR A 105 10.08 1.83 7.62
C TYR A 105 9.42 2.56 8.79
N ARG A 106 8.54 1.89 9.54
CA ARG A 106 7.91 2.49 10.73
C ARG A 106 8.93 2.79 11.81
N SER A 107 9.88 1.88 12.05
CA SER A 107 10.96 2.09 12.99
C SER A 107 11.83 3.29 12.58
N ALA A 108 12.29 3.34 11.34
CA ALA A 108 13.11 4.43 10.83
C ALA A 108 12.36 5.78 10.84
N ALA A 109 11.09 5.81 10.42
CA ALA A 109 10.28 7.02 10.46
C ALA A 109 10.02 7.51 11.89
N HIS A 110 9.84 6.60 12.84
CA HIS A 110 9.70 6.95 14.24
C HIS A 110 10.99 7.55 14.81
N GLN A 111 12.14 6.94 14.51
CA GLN A 111 13.45 7.46 14.93
C GLN A 111 13.74 8.87 14.37
N LEU A 112 13.41 9.12 13.10
CA LEU A 112 13.55 10.45 12.49
C LEU A 112 12.61 11.47 13.14
N SER A 113 11.37 11.07 13.44
CA SER A 113 10.41 11.93 14.13
C SER A 113 10.87 12.33 15.54
N LEU A 114 11.51 11.42 16.29
CA LEU A 114 12.09 11.74 17.60
C LEU A 114 13.24 12.75 17.50
N GLN A 115 13.91 12.79 16.36
CA GLN A 115 14.99 13.74 16.05
C GLN A 115 14.46 15.02 15.36
N GLN A 116 13.13 15.17 15.22
CA GLN A 116 12.50 16.27 14.48
C GLN A 116 12.99 16.38 13.02
N GLN A 117 13.39 15.26 12.43
CA GLN A 117 13.82 15.15 11.04
C GLN A 117 12.67 14.68 10.14
N PRO A 118 12.69 15.06 8.84
CA PRO A 118 11.73 14.55 7.87
C PRO A 118 11.85 13.02 7.76
N GLY A 119 10.75 12.33 7.45
CA GLY A 119 10.69 10.88 7.24
C GLY A 119 11.30 10.44 5.90
N VAL A 120 12.49 10.94 5.58
CA VAL A 120 13.21 10.77 4.32
C VAL A 120 14.57 10.16 4.63
N VAL A 121 14.99 9.19 3.82
CA VAL A 121 16.29 8.53 3.93
C VAL A 121 16.98 8.47 2.57
N PRO A 122 18.30 8.22 2.51
CA PRO A 122 18.97 7.87 1.27
C PRO A 122 18.29 6.69 0.56
N ALA A 123 18.13 6.76 -0.76
CA ALA A 123 17.38 5.79 -1.55
C ALA A 123 17.98 4.37 -1.53
N ASP A 124 19.29 4.25 -1.28
CA ASP A 124 20.01 2.98 -1.19
C ASP A 124 19.74 2.22 0.11
N ARG A 125 19.41 2.93 1.21
CA ARG A 125 19.22 2.35 2.55
C ARG A 125 18.21 1.20 2.61
N PHE A 126 17.16 1.25 1.78
CA PHE A 126 16.09 0.25 1.72
C PHE A 126 15.75 -0.17 0.28
N ALA A 127 16.73 -0.12 -0.63
CA ALA A 127 16.48 -0.35 -2.06
C ALA A 127 15.80 -1.70 -2.34
N ALA A 128 16.23 -2.77 -1.67
CA ALA A 128 15.66 -4.12 -1.84
C ALA A 128 14.21 -4.20 -1.37
N GLN A 129 13.91 -3.73 -0.15
CA GLN A 129 12.56 -3.72 0.39
C GLN A 129 11.63 -2.83 -0.46
N ARG A 130 12.13 -1.67 -0.91
CA ARG A 130 11.36 -0.75 -1.78
C ARG A 130 11.01 -1.41 -3.10
N ALA A 131 11.95 -2.15 -3.71
CA ALA A 131 11.70 -2.92 -4.92
C ALA A 131 10.63 -3.99 -4.67
N GLN A 132 10.75 -4.80 -3.62
CA GLN A 132 9.77 -5.83 -3.26
C GLN A 132 8.35 -5.27 -3.08
N VAL A 133 8.19 -4.17 -2.33
CA VAL A 133 6.89 -3.51 -2.14
C VAL A 133 6.35 -2.99 -3.48
N SER A 134 7.21 -2.36 -4.29
CA SER A 134 6.82 -1.82 -5.60
C SER A 134 6.44 -2.92 -6.58
N ASP A 135 7.11 -4.07 -6.53
CA ASP A 135 6.86 -5.22 -7.39
C ASP A 135 5.53 -5.86 -7.01
N LYS A 136 5.28 -6.03 -5.71
CA LYS A 136 4.00 -6.55 -5.23
C LYS A 136 2.83 -5.63 -5.58
N TRP A 137 3.02 -4.31 -5.46
CA TRP A 137 2.04 -3.32 -5.92
C TRP A 137 1.70 -3.52 -7.40
N ARG A 138 2.73 -3.61 -8.26
CA ARG A 138 2.54 -3.79 -9.70
C ARG A 138 1.84 -5.12 -10.00
N GLN A 139 2.24 -6.22 -9.38
CA GLN A 139 1.62 -7.52 -9.58
C GLN A 139 0.14 -7.54 -9.15
N LEU A 140 -0.18 -6.97 -7.99
CA LEU A 140 -1.54 -6.94 -7.45
C LEU A 140 -2.51 -6.19 -8.36
N PHE A 141 -2.04 -5.08 -8.95
CA PHE A 141 -2.88 -4.20 -9.76
C PHE A 141 -2.69 -4.37 -11.27
N ALA A 142 -1.75 -5.20 -11.73
CA ALA A 142 -1.53 -5.48 -13.16
C ALA A 142 -2.80 -5.93 -13.92
N PRO A 143 -3.71 -6.74 -13.34
CA PRO A 143 -4.96 -7.10 -14.01
C PRO A 143 -5.96 -5.94 -14.15
N TYR A 144 -5.73 -4.83 -13.45
CA TYR A 144 -6.67 -3.71 -13.31
C TYR A 144 -5.99 -2.38 -13.69
N PRO A 145 -5.60 -2.21 -14.97
CA PRO A 145 -4.97 -0.97 -15.41
C PRO A 145 -5.90 0.22 -15.17
N LEU A 146 -5.32 1.37 -14.85
CA LEU A 146 -6.07 2.63 -14.81
C LEU A 146 -6.52 3.00 -16.23
N ASP A 147 -7.82 3.17 -16.42
CA ASP A 147 -8.35 3.72 -17.67
C ASP A 147 -7.94 5.20 -17.77
N PRO A 148 -7.42 5.68 -18.92
CA PRO A 148 -7.03 7.07 -19.11
C PRO A 148 -8.16 8.07 -18.78
N GLU A 149 -9.42 7.72 -19.11
CA GLU A 149 -10.60 8.55 -18.88
C GLU A 149 -11.02 8.64 -17.39
N SER A 150 -10.59 7.70 -16.54
CA SER A 150 -10.93 7.71 -15.11
C SER A 150 -10.10 8.73 -14.30
N VAL A 151 -9.02 9.24 -14.88
CA VAL A 151 -8.09 10.20 -14.24
C VAL A 151 -8.60 11.64 -14.37
N GLU A 152 -9.39 11.97 -15.40
CA GLU A 152 -9.90 13.32 -15.65
C GLU A 152 -11.05 13.72 -14.71
N ASN A 153 -12.00 12.82 -14.44
CA ASN A 153 -13.16 13.10 -13.57
C ASN A 153 -12.80 13.32 -12.08
N ALA A 154 -11.54 13.14 -11.72
CA ALA A 154 -10.99 13.27 -10.37
C ALA A 154 -10.42 14.67 -10.05
N THR A 155 -10.24 15.51 -11.08
CA THR A 155 -9.58 16.83 -10.96
C THR A 155 -10.60 17.98 -10.81
N GLU A 156 -11.88 17.70 -11.03
CA GLU A 156 -12.99 18.65 -10.91
C GLU A 156 -14.00 18.18 -9.84
N GLN A 157 -13.65 18.32 -8.56
CA GLN A 157 -14.62 18.39 -7.45
C GLN A 157 -13.96 18.86 -6.15
#